data_AF-A0A352J0N0-F1
#
_entry.id   AF-A0A352J0N0-F1
#
_cell.length_a   1.000
_cell.length_b   1.000
_cell.length_c   1.000
_cell.angle_alpha   90.00
_cell.angle_beta   90.00
_cell.angle_gamma   90.00
#
_symmetry.space_group_name_H-M   'P 1'
#
loop_
_entity.id
_entity.type
_entity.pdbx_description
1 polymer ?
#
loop_
_entity_poly.entity_id
_entity_poly.type
_entity_poly.pdbx_seq_one_letter_code
_entity_poly.pdbx_strand_id
1 'polypeptide(L)'
;LEIAPDKIKARGRLRPGKMLMVDTKTGRIFSDDELKKTLAEAFPYRNWLNKNCSNLEEISSGRSVNNEIPNLNTLLTAFGYSEEDIENLIVPMANEGKEPVSSMGNDASLALFSRKPQRLFNYFRQQFAQVTNPPIDPIREELVMSLTGYLGAIHQNLLDEIPRLSKIVKVKSPILTNTQFDILLNLRYKGFSTAVLPMLFNPEEGADGLKKAIGELCLLVERAVDEGKNYIVLSDRGVDKNHAPIPSLLAVSAVHHYLVEKRKRIQIDIVVESAEPREVMHFALLFGFGANAINPYLAFGVLAKKVKTGDIQLDFETAKKNYIKSVNKGLLKVLSKMGNSTLRSYRGAHIFEAIG
;
A
#
# COMPACT_ATOMS: atom_id res chain seq x y z
N LEU A 1 13.11 -42.02 -16.18
CA LEU A 1 14.11 -42.44 -17.20
C LEU A 1 15.25 -43.11 -16.48
N GLU A 2 15.48 -44.38 -16.77
CA GLU A 2 16.65 -45.08 -16.26
C GLU A 2 17.82 -44.80 -17.19
N ILE A 3 18.85 -44.13 -16.66
CA ILE A 3 20.06 -43.76 -17.39
C ILE A 3 21.23 -44.36 -16.63
N ALA A 4 22.08 -45.12 -17.32
CA ALA A 4 23.25 -45.73 -16.73
C ALA A 4 24.18 -44.65 -16.14
N PRO A 5 24.74 -44.83 -14.92
CA PRO A 5 25.48 -43.77 -14.22
C PRO A 5 26.66 -43.18 -14.99
N ASP A 6 27.34 -44.01 -15.78
CA ASP A 6 28.45 -43.66 -16.67
C ASP A 6 28.03 -42.70 -17.81
N LYS A 7 26.75 -42.67 -18.18
CA LYS A 7 26.20 -41.76 -19.20
C LYS A 7 25.75 -40.41 -18.65
N ILE A 8 25.83 -40.20 -17.33
CA ILE A 8 25.35 -38.97 -16.69
C ILE A 8 26.51 -37.99 -16.51
N LYS A 9 26.57 -36.98 -17.37
CA LYS A 9 27.58 -35.92 -17.30
C LYS A 9 27.42 -34.99 -16.09
N ALA A 10 26.19 -34.68 -15.69
CA ALA A 10 25.89 -33.81 -14.56
C ALA A 10 24.53 -34.14 -13.94
N ARG A 11 24.40 -33.94 -12.62
CA ARG A 11 23.12 -34.02 -11.89
C ARG A 11 22.87 -32.71 -11.17
N GLY A 12 21.63 -32.22 -11.22
CA GLY A 12 21.25 -30.97 -10.58
C GLY A 12 19.75 -30.88 -10.42
N ARG A 13 19.31 -29.78 -9.79
CA ARG A 13 17.89 -29.42 -9.64
C ARG A 13 17.75 -27.92 -9.82
N LEU A 14 16.57 -27.48 -10.28
CA LEU A 14 16.24 -26.06 -10.29
C LEU A 14 16.08 -25.56 -8.85
N ARG A 15 16.68 -24.40 -8.59
CA ARG A 15 16.55 -23.67 -7.32
C ARG A 15 15.61 -22.48 -7.54
N PRO A 16 15.05 -21.86 -6.49
CA PRO A 16 14.17 -20.71 -6.62
C PRO A 16 14.75 -19.64 -7.55
N GLY A 17 13.96 -19.22 -8.54
CA GLY A 17 14.33 -18.19 -9.52
C GLY A 17 15.38 -18.58 -10.57
N LYS A 18 15.85 -19.84 -10.62
CA LYS A 18 16.79 -20.31 -11.64
C LYS A 18 16.08 -20.89 -12.87
N MET A 19 16.69 -20.67 -14.03
CA MET A 19 16.20 -21.13 -15.33
C MET A 19 17.20 -22.08 -16.01
N LEU A 20 16.67 -22.95 -16.86
CA LEU A 20 17.43 -23.80 -17.77
C LEU A 20 16.67 -23.81 -19.10
N MET A 21 17.37 -23.54 -20.20
CA MET A 21 16.77 -23.54 -21.53
C MET A 21 17.55 -24.45 -22.45
N VAL A 22 16.84 -25.25 -23.24
CA VAL A 22 17.42 -26.04 -24.32
C VAL A 22 16.90 -25.45 -25.63
N ASP A 23 17.80 -24.92 -26.44
CA ASP A 23 17.47 -24.48 -27.80
C ASP A 23 17.61 -25.68 -28.74
N THR A 24 16.47 -26.16 -29.23
CA THR A 24 16.40 -27.34 -30.11
C THR A 24 16.89 -27.06 -31.53
N LYS A 25 16.97 -25.80 -31.97
CA LYS A 25 17.49 -25.44 -33.29
C LYS A 25 19.01 -25.44 -33.30
N THR A 26 19.62 -24.86 -32.27
CA THR A 26 21.08 -24.81 -32.16
C THR A 26 21.67 -26.01 -31.43
N GLY A 27 20.83 -26.83 -30.78
CA GLY A 27 21.26 -27.97 -29.97
C GLY A 27 22.00 -27.57 -28.69
N ARG A 28 21.90 -26.30 -28.27
CA ARG A 28 22.62 -25.75 -27.12
C ARG A 28 21.78 -25.76 -25.86
N ILE A 29 22.44 -26.05 -24.74
CA ILE A 29 21.87 -25.92 -23.40
C ILE A 29 22.40 -24.63 -22.79
N PHE A 30 21.50 -23.74 -22.41
CA PHE A 30 21.82 -22.48 -21.76
C PHE A 30 21.59 -22.57 -20.25
N SER A 31 22.60 -22.16 -19.49
CA SER A 31 22.54 -22.06 -18.04
C SER A 31 21.83 -20.78 -17.58
N ASP A 32 21.37 -20.76 -16.32
CA ASP A 32 20.70 -19.61 -15.71
C ASP A 32 21.47 -18.29 -15.88
N ASP A 33 22.78 -18.31 -15.59
CA ASP A 33 23.62 -17.11 -15.61
C ASP A 33 23.84 -16.61 -17.05
N GLU A 34 24.02 -17.51 -18.01
CA GLU A 34 24.18 -17.18 -19.43
C GLU A 34 22.90 -16.54 -19.99
N LEU A 35 21.74 -17.12 -19.67
CA LEU A 35 20.43 -16.58 -20.08
C LEU A 35 20.19 -15.19 -19.49
N LYS A 36 20.33 -15.06 -18.17
CA LYS A 36 20.06 -13.79 -17.48
C LYS A 36 21.03 -12.70 -17.89
N LYS A 37 22.31 -13.03 -18.12
CA LYS A 37 23.31 -12.07 -18.60
C LYS A 37 22.93 -11.55 -19.98
N THR A 38 22.60 -12.44 -20.91
CA THR A 38 22.17 -12.07 -22.27
C THR A 38 20.95 -11.15 -22.22
N LEU A 39 19.94 -11.48 -21.41
CA LEU A 39 18.74 -10.66 -21.25
C LEU A 39 19.01 -9.32 -20.57
N ALA A 40 19.93 -9.27 -19.59
CA ALA A 40 20.33 -8.06 -18.88
C ALA A 40 21.17 -7.11 -19.75
N GLU A 41 21.91 -7.63 -20.72
CA GLU A 41 22.74 -6.86 -21.66
C GLU A 41 21.97 -6.43 -22.92
N ALA A 42 20.76 -6.99 -23.15
CA ALA A 42 19.93 -6.65 -24.31
C ALA A 42 19.60 -5.15 -24.41
N PHE A 43 19.48 -4.45 -23.28
CA PHE A 43 19.16 -3.03 -23.22
C PHE A 43 19.89 -2.33 -22.07
N PRO A 44 20.10 -1.00 -22.14
CA PRO A 44 20.79 -0.24 -21.09
C PRO A 44 19.88 0.07 -19.89
N TYR A 45 19.33 -0.97 -19.24
CA TYR A 45 18.35 -0.84 -18.16
C TYR A 45 18.81 0.06 -17.01
N ARG A 46 20.11 0.03 -16.66
CA ARG A 46 20.65 0.87 -15.58
C ARG A 46 20.54 2.36 -15.91
N ASN A 47 20.87 2.75 -17.14
CA ASN A 47 20.77 4.13 -17.60
C ASN A 47 19.33 4.61 -17.60
N TRP A 48 18.40 3.73 -17.97
CA TRP A 48 16.98 4.00 -17.95
C TRP A 48 16.41 4.21 -16.55
N LEU A 49 16.79 3.35 -15.60
CA LEU A 49 16.39 3.48 -14.21
C LEU A 49 16.91 4.79 -13.60
N ASN A 50 18.18 5.13 -13.82
CA ASN A 50 18.77 6.36 -13.30
C ASN A 50 18.09 7.63 -13.82
N LYS A 51 17.58 7.61 -15.06
CA LYS A 51 16.92 8.77 -15.68
C LYS A 51 15.45 8.93 -15.26
N ASN A 52 14.73 7.83 -15.07
CA ASN A 52 13.25 7.85 -14.96
C ASN A 52 12.71 7.43 -13.59
N CYS A 53 13.52 6.80 -12.74
CA CYS A 53 13.12 6.35 -11.42
C CYS A 53 13.66 7.30 -10.34
N SER A 54 12.77 7.98 -9.63
CA SER A 54 13.14 8.82 -8.49
C SER A 54 12.89 8.07 -7.19
N ASN A 55 13.92 7.89 -6.36
CA ASN A 55 13.77 7.29 -5.03
C ASN A 55 13.27 8.35 -4.05
N LEU A 56 12.10 8.13 -3.42
CA LEU A 56 11.52 9.12 -2.51
C LEU A 56 12.39 9.36 -1.26
N GLU A 57 13.10 8.33 -0.78
CA GLU A 57 13.98 8.43 0.40
C GLU A 57 15.22 9.31 0.18
N GLU A 58 15.63 9.51 -1.07
CA GLU A 58 16.79 10.34 -1.43
C GLU A 58 16.42 11.81 -1.67
N ILE A 59 15.13 12.12 -1.70
CA ILE A 59 14.63 13.47 -1.92
C ILE A 59 14.42 14.12 -0.55
N SER A 60 15.20 15.15 -0.25
CA SER A 60 14.97 16.00 0.90
C SER A 60 14.24 17.28 0.49
N SER A 61 13.31 17.73 1.32
CA SER A 61 12.74 19.07 1.25
C SER A 61 13.15 19.84 2.49
N GLY A 62 13.57 21.10 2.34
CA GLY A 62 13.80 22.01 3.48
C GLY A 62 12.52 22.50 4.17
N ARG A 63 11.35 21.98 3.79
CA ARG A 63 10.06 22.36 4.37
C ARG A 63 9.82 21.59 5.66
N SER A 64 9.40 22.32 6.69
CA SER A 64 8.91 21.72 7.92
C SER A 64 7.43 21.39 7.78
N VAL A 65 7.06 20.15 8.08
CA VAL A 65 5.65 19.71 8.08
C VAL A 65 5.22 19.52 9.52
N ASN A 66 4.21 20.27 9.95
CA ASN A 66 3.66 20.13 11.29
C ASN A 66 2.80 18.86 11.39
N ASN A 67 3.07 18.03 12.41
CA ASN A 67 2.30 16.82 12.71
C ASN A 67 1.25 17.07 13.81
N GLU A 68 1.26 18.25 14.45
CA GLU A 68 0.23 18.63 15.41
C GLU A 68 -1.10 18.89 14.72
N ILE A 69 -2.18 18.37 15.30
CA ILE A 69 -3.55 18.49 14.80
C ILE A 69 -4.35 19.30 15.81
N PRO A 70 -4.76 20.55 15.50
CA PRO A 70 -5.43 21.44 16.45
C PRO A 70 -6.71 20.86 17.08
N ASN A 71 -7.54 20.19 16.28
CA ASN A 71 -8.83 19.61 16.71
C ASN A 71 -8.74 18.09 16.85
N LEU A 72 -7.63 17.57 17.41
CA LEU A 72 -7.38 16.13 17.46
C LEU A 72 -8.53 15.35 18.09
N ASN A 73 -9.03 15.76 19.26
CA ASN A 73 -10.08 15.02 19.97
C ASN A 73 -11.38 14.91 19.14
N THR A 74 -11.79 16.00 18.48
CA THR A 74 -12.97 16.00 17.60
C THR A 74 -12.80 15.05 16.43
N LEU A 75 -11.62 15.04 15.81
CA LEU A 75 -11.31 14.13 14.71
C LEU A 75 -11.22 12.67 15.18
N LEU A 76 -10.65 12.41 16.36
CA LEU A 76 -10.64 11.08 16.95
C LEU A 76 -12.07 10.54 17.11
N THR A 77 -13.00 11.37 17.60
CA THR A 77 -14.42 11.01 17.68
C THR A 77 -15.04 10.80 16.30
N ALA A 78 -14.79 11.70 15.34
CA ALA A 78 -15.35 11.61 13.99
C ALA A 78 -14.92 10.32 13.25
N PHE A 79 -13.65 9.91 13.41
CA PHE A 79 -13.10 8.69 12.83
C PHE A 79 -13.20 7.47 13.76
N GLY A 80 -13.95 7.61 14.85
CA GLY A 80 -14.31 6.56 15.79
C GLY A 80 -13.14 5.93 16.55
N TYR A 81 -12.02 6.62 16.77
CA TYR A 81 -10.93 6.13 17.63
C TYR A 81 -11.43 5.91 19.06
N SER A 82 -11.16 4.73 19.62
CA SER A 82 -11.31 4.45 21.04
C SER A 82 -10.01 4.69 21.80
N GLU A 83 -10.08 4.81 23.12
CA GLU A 83 -8.88 4.82 23.96
C GLU A 83 -8.10 3.50 23.84
N GLU A 84 -8.79 2.38 23.69
CA GLU A 84 -8.16 1.07 23.46
C GLU A 84 -7.35 1.03 22.15
N ASP A 85 -7.84 1.66 21.07
CA ASP A 85 -7.07 1.77 19.83
C ASP A 85 -5.75 2.54 20.03
N ILE A 86 -5.74 3.50 20.97
CA ILE A 86 -4.57 4.30 21.24
C ILE A 86 -3.61 3.56 22.18
N GLU A 87 -4.11 3.12 23.34
CA GLU A 87 -3.29 2.53 24.41
C GLU A 87 -2.88 1.09 24.13
N ASN A 88 -3.75 0.27 23.54
CA ASN A 88 -3.47 -1.15 23.32
C ASN A 88 -2.88 -1.45 21.94
N LEU A 89 -2.98 -0.51 21.00
CA LEU A 89 -2.51 -0.68 19.62
C LEU A 89 -1.45 0.35 19.24
N ILE A 90 -1.79 1.63 19.15
CA ILE A 90 -0.86 2.65 18.59
C ILE A 90 0.38 2.84 19.47
N VAL A 91 0.20 2.96 20.79
CA VAL A 91 1.30 3.17 21.75
C VAL A 91 2.28 1.97 21.75
N PRO A 92 1.83 0.70 21.87
CA PRO A 92 2.71 -0.47 21.77
C PRO A 92 3.45 -0.55 20.43
N MET A 93 2.76 -0.27 19.31
CA MET A 93 3.39 -0.26 17.99
C MET A 93 4.50 0.78 17.88
N ALA A 94 4.35 1.93 18.54
CA ALA A 94 5.36 2.98 18.58
C ALA A 94 6.53 2.66 19.52
N ASN A 95 6.27 2.01 20.65
CA ASN A 95 7.32 1.65 21.61
C ASN A 95 8.17 0.46 21.12
N GLU A 96 7.53 -0.62 20.68
CA GLU A 96 8.21 -1.89 20.37
C GLU A 96 8.53 -2.06 18.87
N GLY A 97 7.86 -1.31 17.99
CA GLY A 97 7.98 -1.48 16.55
C GLY A 97 7.46 -2.83 16.04
N LYS A 98 6.50 -3.42 16.76
CA LYS A 98 5.78 -4.66 16.44
C LYS A 98 4.31 -4.50 16.76
N GLU A 99 3.47 -5.28 16.10
CA GLU A 99 2.03 -5.31 16.40
C GLU A 99 1.84 -5.95 17.78
N PRO A 100 0.94 -5.43 18.63
CA PRO A 100 0.68 -5.98 19.95
C PRO A 100 0.21 -7.44 19.84
N VAL A 101 0.67 -8.27 20.78
CA VAL A 101 0.23 -9.65 20.90
C VAL A 101 -0.84 -9.73 21.99
N SER A 102 -1.94 -10.39 21.69
CA SER A 102 -3.00 -10.70 22.64
C SER A 102 -3.31 -12.20 22.63
N SER A 103 -4.11 -12.66 23.59
CA SER A 103 -4.56 -14.04 23.73
C SER A 103 -6.09 -14.12 23.75
N MET A 104 -6.63 -15.35 23.79
CA MET A 104 -8.06 -15.67 23.72
C MET A 104 -8.71 -15.43 22.34
N GLY A 105 -9.95 -15.90 22.21
CA GLY A 105 -10.79 -15.66 21.02
C GLY A 105 -11.37 -14.25 21.01
N ASN A 106 -11.91 -13.84 19.86
CA ASN A 106 -12.70 -12.62 19.77
C ASN A 106 -14.16 -12.92 20.10
N ASP A 107 -14.57 -12.61 21.33
CA ASP A 107 -15.95 -12.80 21.81
C ASP A 107 -16.90 -11.64 21.42
N ALA A 108 -16.40 -10.64 20.69
CA ALA A 108 -17.26 -9.56 20.20
C ALA A 108 -18.21 -10.07 19.10
N SER A 109 -19.43 -9.53 19.08
CA SER A 109 -20.40 -9.80 18.01
C SER A 109 -19.81 -9.44 16.64
N LEU A 110 -20.16 -10.20 15.61
CA LEU A 110 -19.87 -9.83 14.22
C LEU A 110 -20.37 -8.41 13.92
N ALA A 111 -19.70 -7.71 13.01
CA ALA A 111 -19.96 -6.29 12.75
C ALA A 111 -21.44 -5.99 12.45
N LEU A 112 -22.08 -6.85 11.65
CA LEU A 112 -23.50 -6.79 11.30
C LEU A 112 -24.45 -6.83 12.51
N PHE A 113 -24.10 -7.58 13.56
CA PHE A 113 -24.93 -7.75 14.75
C PHE A 113 -24.56 -6.82 15.90
N SER A 114 -23.54 -5.98 15.70
CA SER A 114 -23.08 -5.05 16.72
C SER A 114 -24.10 -3.95 16.95
N ARG A 115 -24.37 -3.65 18.23
CA ARG A 115 -25.19 -2.48 18.62
C ARG A 115 -24.40 -1.17 18.56
N LYS A 116 -23.08 -1.23 18.40
CA LYS A 116 -22.18 -0.07 18.30
C LYS A 116 -21.82 0.16 16.84
N PRO A 117 -21.65 1.43 16.40
CA PRO A 117 -21.22 1.71 15.03
C PRO A 117 -19.89 1.00 14.72
N GLN A 118 -19.86 0.30 13.58
CA GLN A 118 -18.70 -0.44 13.12
C GLN A 118 -18.09 0.24 11.91
N ARG A 119 -16.76 0.20 11.82
CA ARG A 119 -16.03 0.69 10.65
C ARG A 119 -16.20 -0.29 9.51
N LEU A 120 -16.13 0.21 8.27
CA LEU A 120 -16.25 -0.64 7.08
C LEU A 120 -15.19 -1.77 7.06
N PHE A 121 -14.00 -1.51 7.60
CA PHE A 121 -12.95 -2.52 7.73
C PHE A 121 -13.37 -3.78 8.50
N ASN A 122 -14.26 -3.66 9.49
CA ASN A 122 -14.68 -4.77 10.36
C ASN A 122 -15.59 -5.77 9.67
N TYR A 123 -16.16 -5.42 8.52
CA TYR A 123 -17.00 -6.31 7.70
C TYR A 123 -16.18 -7.26 6.84
N PHE A 124 -14.88 -7.01 6.68
CA PHE A 124 -14.01 -7.88 5.90
C PHE A 124 -13.25 -8.85 6.79
N ARG A 125 -12.90 -10.02 6.27
CA ARG A 125 -12.03 -11.02 6.90
C ARG A 125 -10.91 -11.41 5.95
N GLN A 126 -9.69 -11.56 6.48
CA GLN A 126 -8.53 -11.95 5.70
C GLN A 126 -8.67 -13.41 5.26
N GLN A 127 -8.55 -13.67 3.97
CA GLN A 127 -8.39 -15.04 3.49
C GLN A 127 -6.95 -15.52 3.75
N PHE A 128 -6.79 -16.84 3.88
CA PHE A 128 -5.49 -17.48 4.08
C PHE A 128 -5.44 -18.81 3.35
N ALA A 129 -4.24 -19.20 2.90
CA ALA A 129 -4.04 -20.45 2.21
C ALA A 129 -3.94 -21.59 3.22
N GLN A 130 -4.60 -22.72 2.92
CA GLN A 130 -4.64 -23.88 3.81
C GLN A 130 -3.98 -25.12 3.20
N VAL A 131 -4.29 -25.43 1.93
CA VAL A 131 -3.83 -26.67 1.26
C VAL A 131 -3.29 -26.42 -0.13
N THR A 132 -3.93 -25.55 -0.90
CA THR A 132 -3.64 -25.32 -2.33
C THR A 132 -2.24 -24.78 -2.60
N ASN A 133 -1.75 -23.93 -1.71
CA ASN A 133 -0.45 -23.29 -1.79
C ASN A 133 0.06 -23.01 -0.36
N PRO A 134 1.36 -23.17 -0.10
CA PRO A 134 1.90 -22.95 1.23
C PRO A 134 1.99 -21.44 1.55
N PRO A 135 1.71 -21.03 2.80
CA PRO A 135 2.09 -19.69 3.26
C PRO A 135 3.61 -19.56 3.36
N ILE A 136 4.10 -18.32 3.35
CA ILE A 136 5.53 -17.99 3.52
C ILE A 136 5.78 -17.62 4.99
N ASP A 137 6.98 -17.89 5.52
CA ASP A 137 7.43 -17.37 6.81
C ASP A 137 7.91 -15.91 6.67
N PRO A 138 7.16 -14.91 7.18
CA PRO A 138 7.49 -13.50 6.97
C PRO A 138 8.70 -13.03 7.79
N ILE A 139 9.25 -13.87 8.68
CA ILE A 139 10.40 -13.57 9.53
C ILE A 139 11.64 -14.28 8.99
N ARG A 140 11.56 -15.59 8.76
CA ARG A 140 12.70 -16.40 8.30
C ARG A 140 12.98 -16.24 6.80
N GLU A 141 11.94 -15.97 6.02
CA GLU A 141 12.01 -15.80 4.57
C GLU A 141 11.76 -14.34 4.14
N GLU A 142 11.98 -13.37 5.03
CA GLU A 142 11.78 -11.93 4.76
C GLU A 142 12.54 -11.46 3.49
N LEU A 143 13.69 -12.08 3.21
CA LEU A 143 14.55 -11.78 2.05
C LEU A 143 13.87 -11.96 0.69
N VAL A 144 12.87 -12.85 0.58
CA VAL A 144 12.11 -13.03 -0.66
C VAL A 144 10.90 -12.10 -0.74
N MET A 145 10.61 -11.36 0.33
CA MET A 145 9.46 -10.48 0.41
C MET A 145 9.79 -9.02 0.14
N SER A 146 8.81 -8.25 -0.35
CA SER A 146 9.01 -6.81 -0.61
C SER A 146 7.72 -6.00 -0.50
N LEU A 147 7.82 -4.89 0.25
CA LEU A 147 6.79 -3.85 0.32
C LEU A 147 7.08 -2.65 -0.60
N THR A 148 8.11 -2.74 -1.43
CA THR A 148 8.49 -1.64 -2.32
C THR A 148 7.38 -1.35 -3.33
N GLY A 149 6.92 -0.10 -3.34
CA GLY A 149 5.94 0.44 -4.27
C GLY A 149 6.58 1.34 -5.32
N TYR A 150 5.87 1.52 -6.43
CA TYR A 150 6.25 2.43 -7.50
C TYR A 150 5.01 3.26 -7.83
N LEU A 151 5.11 4.57 -7.67
CA LEU A 151 4.04 5.52 -7.94
C LEU A 151 4.27 6.20 -9.29
N GLY A 152 3.28 6.14 -10.16
CA GLY A 152 3.30 6.84 -11.43
C GLY A 152 2.22 6.34 -12.39
N ALA A 153 2.10 7.04 -13.50
CA ALA A 153 1.26 6.63 -14.60
C ALA A 153 2.06 5.77 -15.57
N ILE A 154 1.45 4.72 -16.11
CA ILE A 154 2.01 3.98 -17.24
C ILE A 154 1.12 4.29 -18.45
N HIS A 155 1.64 5.10 -19.37
CA HIS A 155 0.92 5.45 -20.62
C HIS A 155 1.35 4.58 -21.81
N GLN A 156 1.96 3.43 -21.55
CA GLN A 156 2.64 2.64 -22.58
C GLN A 156 2.11 1.23 -22.68
N ASN A 157 2.14 0.73 -23.91
CA ASN A 157 1.84 -0.65 -24.21
C ASN A 157 2.99 -1.53 -23.70
N LEU A 158 2.62 -2.58 -22.96
CA LEU A 158 3.58 -3.57 -22.44
C LEU A 158 4.26 -4.37 -23.56
N LEU A 159 3.63 -4.44 -24.73
CA LEU A 159 4.12 -5.21 -25.87
C LEU A 159 5.16 -4.46 -26.72
N ASP A 160 5.29 -3.14 -26.56
CA ASP A 160 6.22 -2.35 -27.34
C ASP A 160 7.64 -2.48 -26.77
N GLU A 161 8.65 -2.39 -27.65
CA GLU A 161 10.04 -2.31 -27.21
C GLU A 161 10.22 -1.09 -26.31
N ILE A 162 10.73 -1.33 -25.11
CA ILE A 162 10.88 -0.32 -24.07
C ILE A 162 12.04 0.59 -24.50
N PRO A 163 11.82 1.80 -25.04
CA PRO A 163 12.53 2.96 -24.47
C PRO A 163 11.73 4.27 -24.63
N ARG A 164 10.75 4.50 -23.76
CA ARG A 164 10.30 5.85 -23.35
C ARG A 164 9.71 5.83 -21.94
N LEU A 165 10.36 5.09 -21.04
CA LEU A 165 9.81 4.75 -19.71
C LEU A 165 9.12 5.93 -19.01
N SER A 166 7.90 5.66 -18.55
CA SER A 166 7.15 6.61 -17.75
C SER A 166 7.92 6.93 -16.47
N LYS A 167 7.92 8.20 -16.05
CA LYS A 167 8.55 8.62 -14.80
C LYS A 167 7.83 7.95 -13.64
N ILE A 168 8.59 7.34 -12.74
CA ILE A 168 8.08 6.65 -11.57
C ILE A 168 8.81 7.10 -10.30
N VAL A 169 8.07 7.16 -9.20
CA VAL A 169 8.61 7.40 -7.87
C VAL A 169 8.66 6.07 -7.12
N LYS A 170 9.86 5.60 -6.80
CA LYS A 170 10.06 4.40 -5.99
C LYS A 170 9.93 4.75 -4.52
N VAL A 171 9.14 3.95 -3.80
CA VAL A 171 8.94 4.07 -2.36
C VAL A 171 9.27 2.72 -1.71
N LYS A 172 10.08 2.74 -0.64
CA LYS A 172 10.53 1.52 0.04
C LYS A 172 9.44 0.89 0.92
N SER A 173 8.68 1.72 1.62
CA SER A 173 7.53 1.33 2.44
C SER A 173 6.29 2.04 1.93
N PRO A 174 5.14 1.35 1.85
CA PRO A 174 3.93 1.95 1.31
C PRO A 174 3.25 2.91 2.31
N ILE A 175 3.76 3.00 3.54
CA ILE A 175 3.30 3.94 4.55
C ILE A 175 4.16 5.20 4.46
N LEU A 176 3.54 6.30 4.04
CA LEU A 176 4.22 7.58 3.86
C LEU A 176 4.18 8.38 5.16
N THR A 177 5.29 9.00 5.53
CA THR A 177 5.27 10.07 6.53
C THR A 177 4.63 11.34 5.96
N ASN A 178 4.13 12.23 6.83
CA ASN A 178 3.64 13.55 6.39
C ASN A 178 4.69 14.34 5.60
N THR A 179 5.99 14.19 5.92
CA THR A 179 7.10 14.79 5.17
C THR A 179 7.27 14.19 3.78
N GLN A 180 7.25 12.85 3.66
CA GLN A 180 7.33 12.15 2.38
C GLN A 180 6.11 12.46 1.49
N PHE A 181 4.94 12.55 2.10
CA PHE A 181 3.70 12.94 1.44
C PHE A 181 3.74 14.38 0.91
N ASP A 182 4.21 15.33 1.73
CA ASP A 182 4.41 16.72 1.30
C ASP A 182 5.42 16.84 0.13
N ILE A 183 6.53 16.08 0.18
CA ILE A 183 7.47 15.97 -0.94
C ILE A 183 6.74 15.50 -2.19
N LEU A 184 6.00 14.39 -2.09
CA LEU A 184 5.25 13.78 -3.17
C LEU A 184 4.26 14.76 -3.81
N LEU A 185 3.53 15.55 -3.02
CA LEU A 185 2.63 16.59 -3.54
C LEU A 185 3.34 17.66 -4.38
N ASN A 186 4.64 17.88 -4.16
CA ASN A 186 5.41 18.97 -4.73
C ASN A 186 6.54 18.52 -5.68
N LEU A 187 6.44 17.31 -6.23
CA LEU A 187 7.40 16.76 -7.20
C LEU A 187 7.28 17.34 -8.63
N ARG A 188 6.62 18.49 -8.81
CA ARG A 188 6.42 19.13 -10.12
C ARG A 188 7.72 19.43 -10.87
N TYR A 189 8.79 19.80 -10.15
CA TYR A 189 10.10 20.08 -10.74
C TYR A 189 10.76 18.84 -11.38
N LYS A 190 10.37 17.62 -10.96
CA LYS A 190 10.78 16.37 -11.61
C LYS A 190 9.82 15.95 -12.74
N GLY A 191 8.77 16.73 -13.00
CA GLY A 191 7.74 16.49 -14.00
C GLY A 191 6.68 15.50 -13.55
N PHE A 192 6.41 15.40 -12.25
CA PHE A 192 5.25 14.69 -11.72
C PHE A 192 4.08 15.66 -11.51
N SER A 193 2.90 15.24 -11.93
CA SER A 193 1.66 15.99 -11.77
C SER A 193 0.71 15.23 -10.86
N THR A 194 0.12 15.96 -9.91
CA THR A 194 -0.66 15.40 -8.81
C THR A 194 -1.97 16.15 -8.68
N ALA A 195 -3.02 15.46 -8.26
CA ALA A 195 -4.30 16.07 -7.90
C ALA A 195 -4.72 15.57 -6.52
N VAL A 196 -5.07 16.49 -5.63
CA VAL A 196 -5.63 16.17 -4.31
C VAL A 196 -7.15 16.30 -4.43
N LEU A 197 -7.84 15.20 -4.17
CA LEU A 197 -9.28 15.08 -4.31
C LEU A 197 -9.87 14.80 -2.92
N PRO A 198 -10.73 15.69 -2.40
CA PRO A 198 -11.34 15.47 -1.09
C PRO A 198 -12.33 14.30 -1.18
N MET A 199 -12.27 13.39 -0.21
CA MET A 199 -13.26 12.32 -0.02
C MET A 199 -14.22 12.71 1.11
N LEU A 200 -14.94 13.82 0.92
CA LEU A 200 -15.87 14.41 1.88
C LEU A 200 -17.28 14.50 1.27
N PHE A 201 -18.31 14.45 2.10
CA PHE A 201 -19.70 14.63 1.69
C PHE A 201 -20.51 15.40 2.74
N ASN A 202 -21.64 15.99 2.32
CA ASN A 202 -22.53 16.68 3.25
C ASN A 202 -23.33 15.67 4.09
N PRO A 203 -23.17 15.61 5.42
CA PRO A 203 -23.89 14.66 6.25
C PRO A 203 -25.41 14.92 6.30
N GLU A 204 -25.87 16.15 6.03
CA GLU A 204 -27.31 16.48 6.01
C GLU A 204 -28.06 15.78 4.88
N GLU A 205 -27.36 15.44 3.78
CA GLU A 205 -27.93 14.73 2.62
C GLU A 205 -28.02 13.20 2.86
N GLY A 206 -27.51 12.70 3.99
CA GLY A 206 -27.60 11.30 4.38
C GLY A 206 -26.98 10.32 3.36
N ALA A 207 -27.64 9.18 3.16
CA ALA A 207 -27.15 8.12 2.28
C ALA A 207 -27.07 8.53 0.80
N ASP A 208 -28.02 9.35 0.34
CA ASP A 208 -28.03 9.86 -1.03
C ASP A 208 -26.87 10.82 -1.27
N GLY A 209 -26.55 11.66 -0.29
CA GLY A 209 -25.36 12.52 -0.30
C GLY A 209 -24.06 11.72 -0.44
N LEU A 210 -23.91 10.63 0.33
CA LEU A 210 -22.75 9.75 0.24
C LEU A 210 -22.64 9.11 -1.15
N LYS A 211 -23.74 8.57 -1.68
CA LYS A 211 -23.78 7.95 -3.01
C LYS A 211 -23.40 8.94 -4.11
N LYS A 212 -23.95 10.16 -4.04
CA LYS A 212 -23.64 11.25 -4.97
C LYS A 212 -22.16 11.65 -4.90
N ALA A 213 -21.63 11.83 -3.69
CA ALA A 213 -20.23 12.21 -3.49
C ALA A 213 -19.24 11.16 -4.03
N ILE A 214 -19.54 9.87 -3.90
CA ILE A 214 -18.74 8.79 -4.51
C ILE A 214 -18.78 8.88 -6.04
N GLY A 215 -19.96 9.10 -6.63
CA GLY A 215 -20.11 9.28 -8.07
C GLY A 215 -19.33 10.49 -8.59
N GLU A 216 -19.41 11.61 -7.90
CA GLU A 216 -18.66 12.83 -8.21
C GLU A 216 -17.15 12.61 -8.07
N LEU A 217 -16.70 11.92 -7.01
CA LEU A 217 -15.30 11.57 -6.81
C LEU A 217 -14.77 10.75 -7.99
N CYS A 218 -15.49 9.71 -8.43
CA CYS A 218 -15.10 8.91 -9.59
C CYS A 218 -14.95 9.76 -10.87
N LEU A 219 -15.86 10.70 -11.11
CA LEU A 219 -15.79 11.62 -12.26
C LEU A 219 -14.62 12.60 -12.15
N LEU A 220 -14.34 13.13 -10.95
CA LEU A 220 -13.19 14.01 -10.72
C LEU A 220 -11.87 13.27 -10.94
N VAL A 221 -11.79 12.02 -10.48
CA VAL A 221 -10.62 11.17 -10.73
C VAL A 221 -10.45 10.91 -12.23
N GLU A 222 -11.53 10.61 -12.95
CA GLU A 222 -11.46 10.41 -14.40
C GLU A 222 -10.94 11.65 -15.13
N ARG A 223 -11.42 12.85 -14.78
CA ARG A 223 -10.88 14.10 -15.32
C ARG A 223 -9.39 14.26 -15.01
N ALA A 224 -8.96 13.92 -13.79
CA ALA A 224 -7.55 13.95 -13.44
C ALA A 224 -6.71 12.97 -14.28
N VAL A 225 -7.25 11.80 -14.63
CA VAL A 225 -6.58 10.90 -15.59
C VAL A 225 -6.46 11.55 -16.96
N ASP A 226 -7.54 12.14 -17.47
CA ASP A 226 -7.59 12.74 -18.80
C ASP A 226 -6.69 13.99 -18.92
N GLU A 227 -6.48 14.70 -17.81
CA GLU A 227 -5.49 15.78 -17.68
C GLU A 227 -4.02 15.29 -17.61
N GLY A 228 -3.79 13.97 -17.62
CA GLY A 228 -2.45 13.39 -17.57
C GLY A 228 -1.78 13.50 -16.20
N LYS A 229 -2.54 13.49 -15.10
CA LYS A 229 -1.96 13.38 -13.75
C LYS A 229 -1.30 12.01 -13.56
N ASN A 230 -0.14 11.97 -12.90
CA ASN A 230 0.58 10.72 -12.70
C ASN A 230 0.01 9.88 -11.54
N TYR A 231 -0.48 10.57 -10.51
CA TYR A 231 -1.17 9.95 -9.39
C TYR A 231 -2.13 10.95 -8.75
N ILE A 232 -3.17 10.41 -8.14
CA ILE A 232 -4.15 11.14 -7.34
C ILE A 232 -3.93 10.87 -5.86
N VAL A 233 -4.33 11.84 -5.06
CA VAL A 233 -4.42 11.71 -3.61
C VAL A 233 -5.89 11.81 -3.22
N LEU A 234 -6.44 10.74 -2.66
CA LEU A 234 -7.74 10.77 -2.00
C LEU A 234 -7.51 11.19 -0.55
N SER A 235 -8.06 12.33 -0.14
CA SER A 235 -7.81 12.92 1.18
C SER A 235 -9.10 13.14 1.96
N ASP A 236 -9.17 12.66 3.20
CA ASP A 236 -10.25 12.98 4.14
C ASP A 236 -9.89 14.18 5.04
N ARG A 237 -8.85 14.95 4.70
CA ARG A 237 -8.62 16.25 5.35
C ARG A 237 -9.75 17.22 5.03
N GLY A 238 -10.14 18.01 6.03
CA GLY A 238 -11.22 18.99 5.91
C GLY A 238 -12.53 18.54 6.54
N VAL A 239 -12.54 17.44 7.31
CA VAL A 239 -13.71 17.06 8.11
C VAL A 239 -14.10 18.18 9.07
N ASP A 240 -15.35 18.61 8.95
CA ASP A 240 -15.98 19.59 9.81
C ASP A 240 -17.47 19.24 10.00
N LYS A 241 -18.25 20.17 10.56
CA LYS A 241 -19.69 19.95 10.82
C LYS A 241 -20.51 19.69 9.55
N ASN A 242 -20.10 20.27 8.42
CA ASN A 242 -20.81 20.23 7.14
C ASN A 242 -20.16 19.25 6.15
N HIS A 243 -19.01 18.69 6.48
CA HIS A 243 -18.25 17.78 5.64
C HIS A 243 -17.84 16.54 6.43
N ALA A 244 -18.59 15.45 6.27
CA ALA A 244 -18.26 14.15 6.82
C ALA A 244 -17.32 13.37 5.88
N PRO A 245 -16.42 12.52 6.41
CA PRO A 245 -15.51 11.73 5.60
C PRO A 245 -16.25 10.56 4.94
N ILE A 246 -15.99 10.34 3.64
CA ILE A 246 -16.31 9.08 2.98
C ILE A 246 -15.37 8.01 3.55
N PRO A 247 -15.86 6.83 3.99
CA PRO A 247 -14.99 5.75 4.45
C PRO A 247 -13.90 5.46 3.42
N SER A 248 -12.65 5.51 3.85
CA SER A 248 -11.47 5.48 2.97
C SER A 248 -11.44 4.22 2.10
N LEU A 249 -11.83 3.08 2.67
CA LEU A 249 -11.94 1.81 1.95
C LEU A 249 -13.01 1.87 0.85
N LEU A 250 -14.14 2.54 1.10
CA LEU A 250 -15.21 2.72 0.12
C LEU A 250 -14.77 3.65 -1.01
N ALA A 251 -14.15 4.79 -0.67
CA ALA A 251 -13.64 5.74 -1.66
C ALA A 251 -12.60 5.09 -2.59
N VAL A 252 -11.62 4.39 -2.01
CA VAL A 252 -10.54 3.74 -2.78
C VAL A 252 -11.09 2.62 -3.66
N SER A 253 -11.94 1.76 -3.12
CA SER A 253 -12.51 0.64 -3.88
C SER A 253 -13.40 1.13 -5.02
N ALA A 254 -14.28 2.11 -4.77
CA ALA A 254 -15.14 2.70 -5.80
C ALA A 254 -14.31 3.31 -6.94
N VAL A 255 -13.31 4.13 -6.61
CA VAL A 255 -12.43 4.75 -7.61
C VAL A 255 -11.61 3.69 -8.35
N HIS A 256 -11.07 2.69 -7.66
CA HIS A 256 -10.28 1.63 -8.27
C HIS A 256 -11.11 0.84 -9.29
N HIS A 257 -12.29 0.36 -8.92
CA HIS A 257 -13.18 -0.39 -9.79
C HIS A 257 -13.70 0.46 -10.95
N TYR A 258 -14.11 1.70 -10.69
CA TYR A 258 -14.54 2.63 -11.74
C TYR A 258 -13.46 2.83 -12.80
N LEU A 259 -12.21 3.06 -12.38
CA LEU A 259 -11.08 3.21 -13.31
C LEU A 259 -10.75 1.93 -14.07
N VAL A 260 -10.98 0.75 -13.48
CA VAL A 260 -10.83 -0.54 -14.16
C VAL A 260 -11.90 -0.69 -15.25
N GLU A 261 -13.16 -0.40 -14.93
CA GLU A 261 -14.28 -0.42 -15.89
C GLU A 261 -14.05 0.55 -17.06
N LYS A 262 -13.51 1.74 -16.78
CA LYS A 262 -13.12 2.73 -17.80
C LYS A 262 -11.80 2.41 -18.50
N ARG A 263 -11.10 1.33 -18.14
CA ARG A 263 -9.77 0.95 -18.66
C ARG A 263 -8.69 2.04 -18.49
N LYS A 264 -8.85 2.86 -17.46
CA LYS A 264 -7.98 4.00 -17.12
C LYS A 264 -7.07 3.72 -15.91
N ARG A 265 -7.26 2.61 -15.16
CA ARG A 265 -6.50 2.34 -13.91
C ARG A 265 -4.98 2.22 -14.08
N ILE A 266 -4.49 1.79 -15.25
CA ILE A 266 -3.04 1.69 -15.53
C ILE A 266 -2.39 3.08 -15.69
N GLN A 267 -3.19 4.08 -16.06
CA GLN A 267 -2.74 5.42 -16.40
C GLN A 267 -2.61 6.34 -15.19
N ILE A 268 -2.93 5.87 -13.98
CA ILE A 268 -2.83 6.68 -12.76
C ILE A 268 -2.65 5.80 -11.52
N ASP A 269 -1.92 6.31 -10.53
CA ASP A 269 -1.83 5.67 -9.22
C ASP A 269 -2.68 6.37 -8.15
N ILE A 270 -3.06 5.60 -7.12
CA ILE A 270 -3.92 6.05 -6.02
C ILE A 270 -3.09 6.10 -4.75
N VAL A 271 -2.97 7.30 -4.17
CA VAL A 271 -2.41 7.55 -2.84
C VAL A 271 -3.56 7.95 -1.93
N VAL A 272 -3.55 7.46 -0.69
CA VAL A 272 -4.61 7.72 0.28
C VAL A 272 -4.03 8.52 1.44
N GLU A 273 -4.52 9.73 1.66
CA GLU A 273 -4.30 10.47 2.89
C GLU A 273 -5.55 10.27 3.76
N SER A 274 -5.43 9.51 4.85
CA SER A 274 -6.59 9.20 5.67
C SER A 274 -6.32 9.19 7.16
N ALA A 275 -7.34 9.60 7.90
CA ALA A 275 -7.40 9.50 9.34
C ALA A 275 -7.93 8.15 9.85
N GLU A 276 -8.54 7.29 9.03
CA GLU A 276 -9.09 6.00 9.48
C GLU A 276 -8.05 4.87 9.73
N PRO A 277 -6.99 4.73 8.91
CA PRO A 277 -6.08 3.59 9.02
C PRO A 277 -5.22 3.67 10.29
N ARG A 278 -5.28 2.62 11.10
CA ARG A 278 -4.55 2.51 12.38
C ARG A 278 -4.09 1.09 12.67
N GLU A 279 -4.92 0.11 12.30
CA GLU A 279 -4.62 -1.33 12.39
C GLU A 279 -3.99 -1.85 11.10
N VAL A 280 -3.15 -2.88 11.21
CA VAL A 280 -2.50 -3.57 10.07
C VAL A 280 -3.55 -4.00 9.03
N MET A 281 -4.70 -4.47 9.48
CA MET A 281 -5.80 -4.90 8.61
C MET A 281 -6.38 -3.75 7.77
N HIS A 282 -6.45 -2.54 8.31
CA HIS A 282 -6.93 -1.37 7.56
C HIS A 282 -6.01 -1.07 6.37
N PHE A 283 -4.70 -1.08 6.61
CA PHE A 283 -3.71 -0.89 5.55
C PHE A 283 -3.77 -2.02 4.52
N ALA A 284 -3.84 -3.28 4.97
CA ALA A 284 -3.94 -4.42 4.07
C ALA A 284 -5.19 -4.34 3.17
N LEU A 285 -6.35 -3.98 3.72
CA LEU A 285 -7.58 -3.79 2.94
C LEU A 285 -7.42 -2.68 1.89
N LEU A 286 -6.92 -1.51 2.29
CA LEU A 286 -6.72 -0.40 1.35
C LEU A 286 -5.80 -0.79 0.19
N PHE A 287 -4.69 -1.49 0.46
CA PHE A 287 -3.84 -2.02 -0.61
C PHE A 287 -4.55 -3.09 -1.44
N GLY A 288 -5.26 -4.01 -0.80
CA GLY A 288 -6.03 -5.08 -1.44
C GLY A 288 -7.09 -4.56 -2.41
N PHE A 289 -7.64 -3.37 -2.17
CA PHE A 289 -8.62 -2.68 -3.02
C PHE A 289 -8.04 -1.56 -3.90
N GLY A 290 -6.70 -1.46 -4.02
CA GLY A 290 -6.06 -0.71 -5.09
C GLY A 290 -5.30 0.56 -4.71
N ALA A 291 -5.19 0.90 -3.41
CA ALA A 291 -4.24 1.92 -2.95
C ALA A 291 -2.79 1.49 -3.25
N ASN A 292 -1.91 2.44 -3.52
CA ASN A 292 -0.48 2.19 -3.72
C ASN A 292 0.36 2.65 -2.53
N ALA A 293 -0.01 3.78 -1.93
CA ALA A 293 0.63 4.32 -0.73
C ALA A 293 -0.40 5.00 0.17
N ILE A 294 -0.16 4.99 1.47
CA ILE A 294 -1.08 5.49 2.49
C ILE A 294 -0.33 6.43 3.43
N ASN A 295 -0.86 7.62 3.68
CA ASN A 295 -0.43 8.54 4.72
C ASN A 295 -1.45 8.53 5.87
N PRO A 296 -1.21 7.80 6.99
CA PRO A 296 -2.09 7.78 8.15
C PRO A 296 -1.86 9.02 9.05
N TYR A 297 -2.24 10.21 8.58
CA TYR A 297 -1.85 11.46 9.23
C TYR A 297 -2.38 11.59 10.66
N LEU A 298 -3.57 11.07 10.95
CA LEU A 298 -4.17 11.17 12.29
C LEU A 298 -3.45 10.26 13.29
N ALA A 299 -2.99 9.07 12.86
CA ALA A 299 -2.15 8.21 13.68
C ALA A 299 -0.84 8.92 14.06
N PHE A 300 -0.20 9.63 13.13
CA PHE A 300 0.98 10.45 13.45
C PHE A 300 0.65 11.62 14.40
N GLY A 301 -0.52 12.24 14.27
CA GLY A 301 -0.98 13.26 15.21
C GLY A 301 -1.19 12.72 16.63
N VAL A 302 -1.72 11.50 16.77
CA VAL A 302 -1.83 10.80 18.06
C VAL A 302 -0.46 10.53 18.65
N LEU A 303 0.49 10.04 17.87
CA LEU A 303 1.87 9.82 18.32
C LEU A 303 2.53 11.12 18.78
N ALA A 304 2.37 12.21 18.03
CA ALA A 304 2.91 13.52 18.41
C ALA A 304 2.35 13.98 19.77
N LYS A 305 1.04 13.83 19.99
CA LYS A 305 0.42 14.15 21.28
C LYS A 305 0.95 13.26 22.41
N LYS A 306 1.03 11.94 22.19
CA LYS A 306 1.48 10.97 23.21
C LYS A 306 2.94 11.11 23.60
N VAL A 307 3.80 11.51 22.67
CA VAL A 307 5.19 11.90 22.98
C VAL A 307 5.23 13.19 23.78
N LYS A 308 4.42 14.19 23.42
CA LYS A 308 4.35 15.48 24.12
C LYS A 308 3.79 15.36 25.54
N THR A 309 2.85 14.45 25.79
CA THR A 309 2.31 14.16 27.12
C THR A 309 3.23 13.31 27.98
N GLY A 310 4.27 12.69 27.40
CA GLY A 310 5.19 11.81 28.11
C GLY A 310 4.71 10.36 28.25
N ASP A 311 3.59 9.98 27.62
CA ASP A 311 3.11 8.59 27.62
C ASP A 311 4.06 7.69 26.80
N ILE A 312 4.69 8.25 25.77
CA ILE A 312 5.77 7.63 25.01
C ILE A 312 7.08 8.29 25.38
N GLN A 313 8.01 7.51 25.95
CA GLN A 313 9.32 7.98 26.43
C GLN A 313 10.40 8.07 25.32
N LEU A 314 9.97 8.03 24.05
CA LEU A 314 10.82 8.11 22.87
C LEU A 314 10.65 9.46 22.18
N ASP A 315 11.64 9.90 21.41
CA ASP A 315 11.45 11.03 20.51
C ASP A 315 10.43 10.70 19.40
N PHE A 316 9.77 11.73 18.87
CA PHE A 316 8.71 11.56 17.87
C PHE A 316 9.20 10.85 16.59
N GLU A 317 10.44 11.09 16.15
CA GLU A 317 10.96 10.47 14.93
C GLU A 317 11.19 8.97 15.13
N THR A 318 11.72 8.57 16.28
CA THR A 318 11.88 7.16 16.67
C THR A 318 10.53 6.47 16.83
N ALA A 319 9.57 7.08 17.55
CA ALA A 319 8.23 6.55 17.73
C ALA A 319 7.51 6.34 16.38
N LYS A 320 7.58 7.33 15.48
CA LYS A 320 7.05 7.25 14.12
C LYS A 320 7.71 6.14 13.30
N LYS A 321 9.03 6.01 13.35
CA LYS A 321 9.78 4.96 12.64
C LYS A 321 9.39 3.57 13.14
N ASN A 322 9.24 3.40 14.45
CA ASN A 322 8.77 2.15 15.04
C ASN A 322 7.34 1.82 14.63
N TYR A 323 6.42 2.79 14.65
CA TYR A 323 5.05 2.59 14.18
C TYR A 323 5.02 2.10 12.72
N ILE A 324 5.75 2.78 11.82
CA ILE A 324 5.85 2.37 10.40
C ILE A 324 6.46 0.97 10.26
N LYS A 325 7.50 0.66 11.05
CA LYS A 325 8.12 -0.67 11.07
C LYS A 325 7.13 -1.74 11.53
N SER A 326 6.32 -1.44 12.53
CA SER A 326 5.26 -2.32 13.04
C SER A 326 4.23 -2.62 11.95
N VAL A 327 3.71 -1.58 11.29
CA VAL A 327 2.76 -1.73 10.17
C VAL A 327 3.38 -2.53 9.03
N ASN A 328 4.62 -2.25 8.64
CA ASN A 328 5.32 -2.98 7.58
C ASN A 328 5.46 -4.48 7.91
N LYS A 329 5.87 -4.82 9.13
CA LYS A 329 5.94 -6.22 9.56
C LYS A 329 4.57 -6.89 9.59
N GLY A 330 3.56 -6.18 10.06
CA GLY A 330 2.18 -6.63 10.00
C GLY A 330 1.70 -6.90 8.57
N LEU A 331 2.03 -6.02 7.62
CA LEU A 331 1.70 -6.21 6.21
C LEU A 331 2.39 -7.47 5.66
N LEU A 332 3.70 -7.64 5.88
CA LEU A 332 4.41 -8.86 5.47
C LEU A 332 3.74 -10.11 6.04
N LYS A 333 3.33 -10.09 7.32
CA LYS A 333 2.55 -11.18 7.93
C LYS A 333 1.24 -11.44 7.21
N VAL A 334 0.48 -10.41 6.83
CA VAL A 334 -0.79 -10.58 6.10
C VAL A 334 -0.55 -11.15 4.70
N LEU A 335 0.45 -10.63 3.97
CA LEU A 335 0.82 -11.11 2.63
C LEU A 335 1.20 -12.60 2.66
N SER A 336 1.98 -12.99 3.68
CA SER A 336 2.55 -14.32 3.77
C SER A 336 1.50 -15.41 4.03
N LYS A 337 0.36 -15.08 4.63
CA LYS A 337 -0.77 -16.01 4.85
C LYS A 337 -1.32 -16.63 3.57
N MET A 338 -1.19 -15.92 2.44
CA MET A 338 -1.61 -16.40 1.13
C MET A 338 -0.44 -16.80 0.24
N GLY A 339 0.79 -16.76 0.76
CA GLY A 339 2.01 -17.01 0.00
C GLY A 339 2.42 -15.87 -0.92
N ASN A 340 1.90 -14.65 -0.73
CA ASN A 340 2.27 -13.50 -1.55
C ASN A 340 3.59 -12.91 -1.05
N SER A 341 4.61 -12.89 -1.89
CA SER A 341 5.91 -12.30 -1.51
C SER A 341 5.98 -10.79 -1.71
N THR A 342 5.18 -10.20 -2.61
CA THR A 342 5.27 -8.77 -2.90
C THR A 342 3.94 -8.04 -2.75
N LEU A 343 4.00 -6.81 -2.22
CA LEU A 343 2.83 -5.93 -2.13
C LEU A 343 2.24 -5.60 -3.51
N ARG A 344 3.09 -5.56 -4.54
CA ARG A 344 2.67 -5.28 -5.93
C ARG A 344 1.69 -6.32 -6.45
N SER A 345 1.91 -7.60 -6.13
CA SER A 345 1.01 -8.70 -6.49
C SER A 345 -0.24 -8.75 -5.62
N TYR A 346 -0.17 -8.22 -4.40
CA TYR A 346 -1.30 -8.18 -3.47
C TYR A 346 -2.28 -7.04 -3.77
N ARG A 347 -1.80 -5.95 -4.37
CA ARG A 347 -2.61 -4.78 -4.69
C ARG A 347 -3.70 -5.13 -5.71
N GLY A 348 -4.95 -4.86 -5.37
CA GLY A 348 -6.11 -5.20 -6.21
C GLY A 348 -6.47 -6.69 -6.25
N ALA A 349 -5.84 -7.53 -5.42
CA ALA A 349 -6.07 -8.97 -5.42
C ALA A 349 -7.35 -9.40 -4.68
N HIS A 350 -7.98 -8.50 -3.92
CA HIS A 350 -9.21 -8.74 -3.17
C HIS A 350 -9.19 -10.03 -2.32
N ILE A 351 -8.10 -10.25 -1.58
CA ILE A 351 -7.91 -11.48 -0.79
C ILE A 351 -8.60 -11.38 0.58
N PHE A 352 -9.88 -11.02 0.53
CA PHE A 352 -10.74 -10.77 1.67
C PHE A 352 -12.15 -11.29 1.38
N GLU A 353 -12.83 -11.70 2.43
CA GLU A 353 -14.23 -12.09 2.39
C GLU A 353 -15.05 -11.07 3.18
N ALA A 354 -16.15 -10.57 2.59
CA ALA A 354 -17.07 -9.67 3.27
C ALA A 354 -18.16 -10.47 4.00
N ILE A 355 -18.49 -10.06 5.22
CA ILE A 355 -19.53 -10.67 6.06
C ILE A 355 -20.42 -9.56 6.62
N GLY A 356 -21.70 -9.59 6.24
CA GLY A 356 -22.65 -8.49 6.45
C GLY A 356 -22.65 -7.52 5.28
#